data_AF-A0ABD5QMS9-F1
#
_entry.id   AF-A0ABD5QMS9-F1
#
_cell.length_a   1.000
_cell.length_b   1.000
_cell.length_c   1.000
_cell.angle_alpha   90.00
_cell.angle_beta   90.00
_cell.angle_gamma   90.00
#
_symmetry.space_group_name_H-M   'P 1'
#
loop_
_entity.id
_entity.type
_entity.pdbx_description
1 polymer ?
#
loop_
_entity_poly.entity_id
_entity_poly.type
_entity_poly.pdbx_seq_one_letter_code
_entity_poly.pdbx_strand_id
1 'polypeptide(L)'
;MPKTIPRIGRQDLLKGIEKLAQIVHFRGELTEDELRDEMKAINRDRDSKLFKSIDGWLTFTLQDENRSIEILKQDNDHIELTDEGLELLNAPDFRVAAFHLLERKSRTNFTYFHTLLQELDRKVQAGNYDMGTDLADTVNTLMKDTVSGNKVTAGAIACFLRDFEIAVENDGEWQLDPAQYTYFRGEDEDIVEDIIAEHGNRMDRAELERLLTLDFKWTGEQVDTIIQQLQDQNRVATDRYEGKTVVELVTT
;
A
#
# COMPACT_ATOMS: atom_id res chain seq x y z
N MET A 1 21.00 16.57 3.78
CA MET A 1 21.17 15.10 3.81
C MET A 1 19.94 14.50 3.17
N PRO A 2 20.02 13.43 2.35
CA PRO A 2 18.80 12.79 1.87
C PRO A 2 18.02 12.30 3.09
N LYS A 3 16.81 12.85 3.29
CA LYS A 3 15.88 12.40 4.33
C LYS A 3 15.61 10.93 4.04
N THR A 4 16.07 10.06 4.93
CA THR A 4 15.89 8.62 4.81
C THR A 4 14.63 8.26 5.57
N ILE A 5 13.83 7.33 5.04
CA ILE A 5 12.76 6.64 5.78
C ILE A 5 13.32 6.24 7.15
N PRO A 6 12.52 6.18 8.22
CA PRO A 6 13.04 5.80 9.52
C PRO A 6 13.72 4.43 9.46
N ARG A 7 14.75 4.23 10.29
CA ARG A 7 15.24 2.88 10.59
C ARG A 7 14.16 2.15 11.38
N ILE A 8 13.17 1.65 10.66
CA ILE A 8 12.06 0.91 11.21
C ILE A 8 12.50 -0.55 11.33
N GLY A 9 13.26 -0.88 12.37
CA GLY A 9 13.40 -2.28 12.78
C GLY A 9 12.16 -2.71 13.57
N ARG A 10 11.80 -4.01 13.57
CA ARG A 10 10.70 -4.68 14.33
C ARG A 10 9.76 -3.69 15.06
N GLN A 11 8.95 -2.95 14.31
CA GLN A 11 7.91 -2.03 14.80
C GLN A 11 6.60 -2.48 14.20
N ASP A 12 5.51 -2.31 14.94
CA ASP A 12 4.16 -2.46 14.43
C ASP A 12 3.79 -1.19 13.66
N LEU A 13 4.09 -1.20 12.37
CA LEU A 13 3.89 -0.07 11.47
C LEU A 13 2.42 0.18 11.20
N LEU A 14 1.61 -0.87 11.04
CA LEU A 14 0.17 -0.69 10.85
C LEU A 14 -0.46 -0.03 12.06
N LYS A 15 -0.12 -0.47 13.28
CA LYS A 15 -0.57 0.20 14.50
C LYS A 15 -0.04 1.63 14.60
N GLY A 16 1.16 1.90 14.10
CA GLY A 16 1.73 3.25 14.08
C GLY A 16 0.96 4.18 13.16
N ILE A 17 0.63 3.73 11.95
CA ILE A 17 -0.21 4.46 10.98
C ILE A 17 -1.60 4.72 11.58
N GLU A 18 -2.25 3.68 12.08
CA GLU A 18 -3.59 3.76 12.70
C GLU A 18 -3.59 4.80 13.82
N LYS A 19 -2.60 4.69 14.72
CA LYS A 19 -2.54 5.56 15.89
C LYS A 19 -2.24 7.00 15.52
N LEU A 20 -1.37 7.22 14.54
CA LEU A 20 -1.04 8.56 14.06
C LEU A 20 -2.28 9.24 13.47
N ALA A 21 -2.98 8.54 12.59
CA ALA A 21 -4.21 9.04 11.98
C ALA A 21 -5.27 9.35 13.05
N GLN A 22 -5.46 8.47 14.04
CA GLN A 22 -6.40 8.71 15.16
C GLN A 22 -6.05 9.96 15.99
N ILE A 23 -4.77 10.23 16.25
CA ILE A 23 -4.34 11.43 17.00
C ILE A 23 -4.75 12.68 16.25
N VAL A 24 -4.39 12.76 14.96
CA VAL A 24 -4.67 13.92 14.11
C VAL A 24 -6.18 14.11 13.96
N HIS A 25 -6.93 13.03 13.73
CA HIS A 25 -8.39 13.09 13.64
C HIS A 25 -9.05 13.61 14.94
N PHE A 26 -8.63 13.10 16.09
CA PHE A 26 -9.29 13.41 17.37
C PHE A 26 -8.90 14.79 17.91
N ARG A 27 -7.63 15.19 17.73
CA ARG A 27 -7.12 16.46 18.26
C ARG A 27 -7.43 17.64 17.33
N GLY A 28 -7.63 17.40 16.04
CA GLY A 28 -7.88 18.45 15.05
C GLY A 28 -6.61 19.20 14.66
N GLU A 29 -6.70 20.53 14.60
CA GLU A 29 -5.65 21.50 14.21
C GLU A 29 -4.37 21.43 15.08
N LEU A 30 -3.63 20.33 15.03
CA LEU A 30 -2.36 20.13 15.74
C LEU A 30 -1.22 20.79 14.96
N THR A 31 -0.36 21.54 15.63
CA THR A 31 0.94 21.90 15.04
C THR A 31 1.84 20.66 14.91
N GLU A 32 2.88 20.73 14.06
CA GLU A 32 3.87 19.65 13.96
C GLU A 32 4.53 19.35 15.32
N ASP A 33 4.84 20.38 16.11
CA ASP A 33 5.45 20.23 17.43
C ASP A 33 4.52 19.52 18.43
N GLU A 34 3.24 19.83 18.42
CA GLU A 34 2.26 19.14 19.26
C GLU A 34 2.11 17.67 18.83
N LEU A 35 2.06 17.40 17.52
CA LEU A 35 2.04 16.03 17.01
C LEU A 35 3.29 15.24 17.44
N ARG A 36 4.48 15.87 17.36
CA ARG A 36 5.74 15.29 17.86
C ARG A 36 5.65 14.95 19.34
N ASP A 37 5.05 15.82 20.16
CA ASP A 37 4.90 15.59 21.60
C ASP A 37 3.92 14.47 21.92
N GLU A 38 2.82 14.34 21.18
CA GLU A 38 1.90 13.20 21.28
C GLU A 38 2.61 11.87 20.94
N MET A 39 3.39 11.85 19.86
CA MET A 39 4.17 10.67 19.47
C MET A 39 5.23 10.29 20.54
N LYS A 40 5.87 11.29 21.18
CA LYS A 40 6.78 11.06 22.32
C LYS A 40 6.03 10.50 23.53
N ALA A 41 4.84 11.03 23.83
CA ALA A 41 4.02 10.57 24.95
C ALA A 41 3.62 9.10 24.79
N ILE A 42 3.17 8.70 23.59
CA ILE A 42 2.81 7.30 23.29
C ILE A 42 3.97 6.33 23.47
N ASN A 43 5.19 6.76 23.17
CA ASN A 43 6.39 5.95 23.38
C ASN A 43 6.84 5.86 24.84
N ARG A 44 6.46 6.82 25.71
CA ARG A 44 6.98 6.93 27.08
C ARG A 44 6.65 5.69 27.92
N ASP A 45 5.47 5.14 27.72
CA ASP A 45 4.93 4.04 28.54
C ASP A 45 5.05 2.67 27.86
N ARG A 46 5.86 2.56 26.80
CA ARG A 46 6.01 1.32 26.01
C ARG A 46 7.41 0.74 26.09
N ASP A 47 7.48 -0.56 26.36
CA ASP A 47 8.73 -1.35 26.27
C ASP A 47 9.28 -1.37 24.83
N SER A 48 8.40 -1.46 23.83
CA SER A 48 8.74 -1.28 22.43
C SER A 48 8.15 0.02 21.89
N LYS A 49 9.02 0.95 21.50
CA LYS A 49 8.61 2.23 20.88
C LYS A 49 7.80 1.96 19.60
N LEU A 50 6.61 2.55 19.53
CA LEU A 50 5.76 2.58 18.33
C LEU A 50 6.34 3.52 17.27
N PHE A 51 6.83 4.69 17.72
CA PHE A 51 7.43 5.70 16.86
C PHE A 51 8.95 5.80 17.10
N LYS A 52 9.76 4.83 16.64
CA LYS A 52 11.22 4.83 16.93
C LYS A 52 11.96 6.06 16.36
N SER A 53 11.46 6.66 15.28
CA SER A 53 12.02 7.88 14.69
C SER A 53 10.87 8.78 14.23
N ILE A 54 10.61 9.84 15.00
CA ILE A 54 9.49 10.76 14.77
C ILE A 54 9.66 11.50 13.44
N ASP A 55 10.86 12.04 13.16
CA ASP A 55 11.13 12.70 11.87
C ASP A 55 10.91 11.78 10.68
N GLY A 56 11.29 10.51 10.83
CA GLY A 56 11.07 9.54 9.78
C GLY A 56 9.59 9.21 9.60
N TRP A 57 8.82 9.12 10.69
CA TRP A 57 7.38 8.93 10.62
C TRP A 57 6.72 10.10 9.89
N LEU A 58 7.07 11.35 10.25
CA LEU A 58 6.58 12.54 9.56
C LEU A 58 6.95 12.53 8.07
N THR A 59 8.20 12.21 7.73
CA THR A 59 8.63 12.07 6.32
C THR A 59 7.84 10.98 5.58
N PHE A 60 7.47 9.90 6.27
CA PHE A 60 6.76 8.78 5.66
C PHE A 60 5.25 9.03 5.52
N THR A 61 4.67 9.97 6.27
CA THR A 61 3.21 10.17 6.28
C THR A 61 2.76 11.52 5.74
N LEU A 62 3.63 12.53 5.68
CA LEU A 62 3.29 13.85 5.14
C LEU A 62 3.25 13.86 3.61
N GLN A 63 2.29 14.61 3.06
CA GLN A 63 2.15 14.86 1.64
C GLN A 63 3.42 15.52 1.05
N ASP A 64 3.68 15.26 -0.23
CA ASP A 64 4.82 15.79 -1.00
C ASP A 64 6.23 15.40 -0.51
N GLU A 65 6.32 14.56 0.54
CA GLU A 65 7.59 13.98 0.97
C GLU A 65 7.93 12.73 0.13
N ASN A 66 9.22 12.56 -0.13
CA ASN A 66 9.71 11.44 -0.93
C ASN A 66 9.53 10.12 -0.19
N ARG A 67 8.91 9.14 -0.87
CA ARG A 67 8.58 7.81 -0.35
C ARG A 67 7.55 7.82 0.78
N SER A 68 6.69 8.83 0.76
CA SER A 68 5.57 8.96 1.69
C SER A 68 4.35 8.16 1.22
N ILE A 69 3.49 7.84 2.18
CA ILE A 69 2.14 7.32 1.94
C ILE A 69 1.06 8.41 2.05
N GLU A 70 1.47 9.66 2.35
CA GLU A 70 0.68 10.89 2.18
C GLU A 70 -0.68 10.90 2.88
N ILE A 71 -0.75 10.33 4.09
CA ILE A 71 -1.98 10.33 4.91
C ILE A 71 -2.15 11.62 5.73
N LEU A 72 -1.10 12.43 5.86
CA LEU A 72 -1.11 13.73 6.53
C LEU A 72 -0.78 14.83 5.55
N LYS A 73 -1.34 16.02 5.74
CA LYS A 73 -0.96 17.25 5.04
C LYS A 73 -0.69 18.35 6.06
N GLN A 74 0.16 19.30 5.69
CA GLN A 74 0.32 20.53 6.43
C GLN A 74 -0.55 21.61 5.78
N ASP A 75 -1.51 22.15 6.52
CA ASP A 75 -2.31 23.32 6.12
C ASP A 75 -2.02 24.49 7.06
N ASN A 76 -1.50 25.58 6.51
CA ASN A 76 -0.96 26.70 7.27
C ASN A 76 0.04 26.24 8.34
N ASP A 77 -0.34 26.37 9.62
CA ASP A 77 0.47 25.98 10.79
C ASP A 77 0.01 24.67 11.44
N HIS A 78 -0.95 23.96 10.84
CA HIS A 78 -1.56 22.76 11.40
C HIS A 78 -1.37 21.53 10.49
N ILE A 79 -1.39 20.35 11.12
CA ILE A 79 -1.34 19.05 10.49
C ILE A 79 -2.74 18.47 10.51
N GLU A 80 -3.20 18.05 9.34
CA GLU A 80 -4.51 17.44 9.13
C GLU A 80 -4.35 16.09 8.42
N LEU A 81 -5.42 15.30 8.45
CA LEU A 81 -5.52 14.14 7.57
C LEU A 81 -5.78 14.58 6.13
N THR A 82 -5.19 13.86 5.19
CA THR A 82 -5.65 13.90 3.79
C THR A 82 -6.95 13.12 3.64
N ASP A 83 -7.60 13.22 2.48
CA ASP A 83 -8.78 12.41 2.16
C ASP A 83 -8.46 10.90 2.30
N GLU A 84 -7.28 10.47 1.86
CA GLU A 84 -6.81 9.09 2.02
C GLU A 84 -6.59 8.70 3.49
N GLY A 85 -6.09 9.63 4.31
CA GLY A 85 -5.97 9.42 5.76
C GLY A 85 -7.33 9.27 6.46
N LEU A 86 -8.35 10.00 6.00
CA LEU A 86 -9.73 9.88 6.48
C LEU A 86 -10.39 8.59 6.00
N GLU A 87 -10.22 8.22 4.74
CA GLU A 87 -10.69 6.94 4.18
C GLU A 87 -10.14 5.76 4.98
N LEU A 88 -8.83 5.79 5.26
CA LEU A 88 -8.15 4.74 6.01
C LEU A 88 -8.74 4.54 7.42
N LEU A 89 -9.07 5.63 8.13
CA LEU A 89 -9.65 5.56 9.48
C LEU A 89 -11.11 5.11 9.49
N ASN A 90 -11.85 5.43 8.44
CA ASN A 90 -13.27 5.10 8.32
C ASN A 90 -13.52 3.73 7.67
N ALA A 91 -12.46 3.07 7.20
CA ALA A 91 -12.54 1.75 6.59
C ALA A 91 -13.07 0.70 7.58
N PRO A 92 -13.99 -0.18 7.16
CA PRO A 92 -14.45 -1.30 7.97
C PRO A 92 -13.32 -2.26 8.38
N ASP A 93 -12.34 -2.44 7.49
CA ASP A 93 -11.10 -3.16 7.76
C ASP A 93 -9.90 -2.26 7.46
N PHE A 94 -9.25 -1.81 8.54
CA PHE A 94 -8.07 -0.95 8.46
C PHE A 94 -6.89 -1.63 7.76
N ARG A 95 -6.69 -2.95 7.94
CA ARG A 95 -5.55 -3.66 7.35
C ARG A 95 -5.69 -3.72 5.84
N VAL A 96 -6.89 -4.04 5.34
CA VAL A 96 -7.17 -4.05 3.89
C VAL A 96 -6.98 -2.66 3.28
N ALA A 97 -7.58 -1.63 3.89
CA ALA A 97 -7.43 -0.26 3.42
C ALA A 97 -5.97 0.24 3.45
N ALA A 98 -5.20 -0.14 4.48
CA ALA A 98 -3.78 0.19 4.57
C ALA A 98 -2.97 -0.48 3.46
N PHE A 99 -3.27 -1.75 3.14
CA PHE A 99 -2.60 -2.45 2.05
C PHE A 99 -2.89 -1.79 0.70
N HIS A 100 -4.17 -1.49 0.41
CA HIS A 100 -4.58 -0.83 -0.83
C HIS A 100 -3.93 0.56 -0.96
N LEU A 101 -3.86 1.33 0.13
CA LEU A 101 -3.16 2.61 0.14
C LEU A 101 -1.67 2.43 -0.19
N LEU A 102 -0.98 1.47 0.45
CA LEU A 102 0.43 1.21 0.18
C LEU A 102 0.66 0.78 -1.27
N GLU A 103 -0.22 -0.07 -1.82
CA GLU A 103 -0.17 -0.47 -3.21
C GLU A 103 -0.39 0.72 -4.15
N ARG A 104 -1.47 1.49 -3.98
CA ARG A 104 -1.76 2.67 -4.81
C ARG A 104 -0.61 3.66 -4.75
N LYS A 105 -0.14 3.98 -3.54
CA LYS A 105 1.00 4.89 -3.35
C LYS A 105 2.23 4.34 -4.02
N SER A 106 2.51 3.03 -3.97
CA SER A 106 3.69 2.43 -4.62
C SER A 106 3.79 2.66 -6.13
N ARG A 107 2.72 3.07 -6.80
CA ARG A 107 2.70 3.38 -8.23
C ARG A 107 3.20 4.81 -8.52
N THR A 108 3.07 5.73 -7.55
CA THR A 108 3.36 7.17 -7.72
C THR A 108 4.42 7.69 -6.74
N ASN A 109 4.28 7.32 -5.47
CA ASN A 109 5.23 7.53 -4.38
C ASN A 109 5.71 6.14 -3.86
N PHE A 110 6.52 6.03 -2.81
CA PHE A 110 6.89 4.73 -2.19
C PHE A 110 7.22 3.52 -3.13
N THR A 111 7.87 3.74 -4.27
CA THR A 111 7.92 2.77 -5.41
C THR A 111 8.60 1.42 -5.15
N TYR A 112 9.40 1.31 -4.09
CA TYR A 112 10.03 0.06 -3.68
C TYR A 112 9.02 -1.03 -3.34
N PHE A 113 7.84 -0.66 -2.86
CA PHE A 113 6.80 -1.63 -2.52
C PHE A 113 6.23 -2.31 -3.76
N HIS A 114 6.06 -1.57 -4.87
CA HIS A 114 5.58 -2.13 -6.14
C HIS A 114 6.51 -3.21 -6.68
N THR A 115 7.83 -2.97 -6.65
CA THR A 115 8.81 -3.99 -7.07
C THR A 115 8.73 -5.24 -6.21
N LEU A 116 8.58 -5.07 -4.88
CA LEU A 116 8.41 -6.23 -4.02
C LEU A 116 7.15 -7.01 -4.38
N LEU A 117 6.00 -6.34 -4.58
CA LEU A 117 4.74 -7.02 -4.93
C LEU A 117 4.91 -7.86 -6.21
N GLN A 118 5.59 -7.33 -7.23
CA GLN A 118 5.88 -8.10 -8.46
C GLN A 118 6.72 -9.37 -8.19
N GLU A 119 7.71 -9.29 -7.30
CA GLU A 119 8.50 -10.48 -6.94
C GLU A 119 7.72 -11.47 -6.05
N LEU A 120 6.84 -10.98 -5.20
CA LEU A 120 5.94 -11.83 -4.41
C LEU A 120 4.93 -12.54 -5.31
N ASP A 121 4.36 -11.85 -6.32
CA ASP A 121 3.49 -12.45 -7.33
C ASP A 121 4.20 -13.63 -8.04
N ARG A 122 5.44 -13.42 -8.50
CA ARG A 122 6.24 -14.50 -9.12
C ARG A 122 6.52 -15.66 -8.18
N LYS A 123 6.82 -15.37 -6.91
CA LYS A 123 7.03 -16.39 -5.88
C LYS A 123 5.79 -17.25 -5.68
N VAL A 124 4.63 -16.63 -5.54
CA VAL A 124 3.35 -17.34 -5.36
C VAL A 124 3.03 -18.20 -6.57
N GLN A 125 3.16 -17.66 -7.79
CA GLN A 125 2.94 -18.40 -9.03
C GLN A 125 3.89 -19.58 -9.21
N ALA A 126 5.14 -19.44 -8.77
CA ALA A 126 6.15 -20.50 -8.82
C ALA A 126 6.02 -21.54 -7.68
N GLY A 127 5.13 -21.32 -6.71
CA GLY A 127 5.05 -22.13 -5.49
C GLY A 127 6.31 -22.02 -4.61
N ASN A 128 7.07 -20.93 -4.73
CA ASN A 128 8.27 -20.66 -3.95
C ASN A 128 7.97 -19.67 -2.83
N TYR A 129 7.65 -20.19 -1.65
CA TYR A 129 7.24 -19.39 -0.50
C TYR A 129 8.40 -19.02 0.44
N ASP A 130 9.64 -19.42 0.12
CA ASP A 130 10.79 -19.12 0.98
C ASP A 130 11.11 -17.62 1.02
N MET A 131 11.20 -17.09 2.24
CA MET A 131 11.61 -15.72 2.54
C MET A 131 12.91 -15.65 3.37
N GLY A 132 13.60 -16.78 3.54
CA GLY A 132 14.91 -16.88 4.18
C GLY A 132 14.91 -16.62 5.69
N THR A 133 16.10 -16.60 6.30
CA THR A 133 16.26 -16.41 7.76
C THR A 133 16.29 -14.95 8.20
N ASP A 134 16.54 -14.02 7.27
CA ASP A 134 16.48 -12.57 7.51
C ASP A 134 15.54 -11.92 6.50
N LEU A 135 14.31 -11.65 6.95
CA LEU A 135 13.26 -11.07 6.12
C LEU A 135 13.67 -9.72 5.50
N ALA A 136 14.40 -8.87 6.24
CA ALA A 136 14.76 -7.55 5.75
C ALA A 136 15.84 -7.64 4.65
N ASP A 137 16.80 -8.55 4.78
CA ASP A 137 17.81 -8.80 3.75
C ASP A 137 17.22 -9.51 2.52
N THR A 138 16.24 -10.40 2.71
CA THR A 138 15.46 -11.00 1.61
C THR A 138 14.69 -9.91 0.87
N VAL A 139 13.89 -9.10 1.56
CA VAL A 139 13.14 -7.98 0.96
C VAL A 139 14.09 -7.01 0.24
N ASN A 140 15.23 -6.68 0.86
CA ASN A 140 16.25 -5.85 0.22
C ASN A 140 16.81 -6.47 -1.07
N THR A 141 16.83 -7.79 -1.17
CA THR A 141 17.27 -8.51 -2.38
C THR A 141 16.19 -8.52 -3.44
N LEU A 142 14.93 -8.80 -3.07
CA LEU A 142 13.80 -8.79 -4.00
C LEU A 142 13.57 -7.41 -4.64
N MET A 143 13.90 -6.33 -3.96
CA MET A 143 13.76 -4.97 -4.52
C MET A 143 14.91 -4.53 -5.44
N LYS A 144 16.02 -5.29 -5.53
CA LYS A 144 17.25 -4.82 -6.24
C LYS A 144 17.14 -4.83 -7.75
N ASP A 145 16.22 -5.62 -8.30
CA ASP A 145 16.19 -5.87 -9.75
C ASP A 145 15.68 -4.66 -10.55
N THR A 146 15.09 -3.65 -9.90
CA THR A 146 14.58 -2.42 -10.54
C THR A 146 15.15 -1.12 -9.95
N VAL A 147 15.60 -1.11 -8.70
CA VAL A 147 16.18 0.06 -8.02
C VAL A 147 17.37 -0.37 -7.18
N SER A 148 18.44 0.43 -7.11
CA SER A 148 19.54 0.14 -6.18
C SER A 148 18.98 -0.05 -4.76
N GLY A 149 19.07 -1.28 -4.24
CA GLY A 149 18.38 -1.68 -3.00
C GLY A 149 18.60 -0.72 -1.84
N ASN A 150 17.57 -0.54 -1.02
CA ASN A 150 17.60 0.36 0.12
C ASN A 150 17.27 -0.40 1.41
N LYS A 151 18.28 -0.68 2.23
CA LYS A 151 18.13 -1.43 3.48
C LYS A 151 17.12 -0.82 4.44
N VAL A 152 16.95 0.50 4.40
CA VAL A 152 16.04 1.22 5.29
C VAL A 152 14.60 1.01 4.85
N THR A 153 14.31 1.22 3.56
CA THR A 153 13.00 0.90 2.99
C THR A 153 12.67 -0.59 3.12
N ALA A 154 13.67 -1.46 2.94
CA ALA A 154 13.52 -2.90 3.08
C ALA A 154 13.04 -3.29 4.47
N GLY A 155 13.63 -2.70 5.51
CA GLY A 155 13.21 -2.94 6.90
C GLY A 155 11.77 -2.49 7.17
N ALA A 156 11.35 -1.36 6.60
CA ALA A 156 9.97 -0.88 6.72
C ALA A 156 9.00 -1.84 6.02
N ILE A 157 9.29 -2.23 4.79
CA ILE A 157 8.46 -3.16 4.02
C ILE A 157 8.41 -4.55 4.68
N ALA A 158 9.52 -5.04 5.21
CA ALA A 158 9.55 -6.28 6.00
C ALA A 158 8.65 -6.20 7.24
N CYS A 159 8.57 -5.04 7.90
CA CYS A 159 7.61 -4.84 8.98
C CYS A 159 6.17 -4.89 8.46
N PHE A 160 5.86 -4.25 7.32
CA PHE A 160 4.52 -4.35 6.73
C PHE A 160 4.13 -5.79 6.39
N LEU A 161 5.00 -6.55 5.71
CA LEU A 161 4.70 -7.95 5.39
C LEU A 161 4.37 -8.78 6.64
N ARG A 162 5.09 -8.53 7.73
CA ARG A 162 4.82 -9.21 9.01
C ARG A 162 3.53 -8.70 9.67
N ASP A 163 3.29 -7.39 9.67
CA ASP A 163 2.11 -6.80 10.31
C ASP A 163 0.80 -7.17 9.56
N PHE A 164 0.90 -7.40 8.25
CA PHE A 164 -0.14 -8.01 7.42
C PHE A 164 -0.18 -9.54 7.54
N GLU A 165 0.74 -10.18 8.26
CA GLU A 165 0.83 -11.65 8.34
C GLU A 165 1.06 -12.32 6.98
N ILE A 166 1.50 -11.56 5.96
CA ILE A 166 1.93 -12.04 4.65
C ILE A 166 3.26 -12.81 4.78
N ALA A 167 4.14 -12.39 5.69
CA ALA A 167 5.35 -13.12 6.02
C ALA A 167 5.29 -13.62 7.47
N VAL A 168 5.43 -14.94 7.65
CA VAL A 168 5.32 -15.62 8.94
C VAL A 168 6.63 -16.36 9.25
N GLU A 169 7.09 -16.26 10.49
CA GLU A 169 8.30 -16.95 10.96
C GLU A 169 7.94 -18.34 11.50
N ASN A 170 8.55 -19.38 10.93
CA ASN A 170 8.45 -20.78 11.36
C ASN A 170 9.85 -21.33 11.59
N ASP A 171 10.16 -21.75 12.82
CA ASP A 171 11.46 -22.33 13.21
C ASP A 171 12.70 -21.49 12.80
N GLY A 172 12.57 -20.17 12.81
CA GLY A 172 13.66 -19.24 12.46
C GLY A 172 13.83 -18.98 10.96
N GLU A 173 12.94 -19.53 10.12
CA GLU A 173 12.82 -19.22 8.70
C GLU A 173 11.53 -18.46 8.44
N TRP A 174 11.60 -17.46 7.57
CA TRP A 174 10.43 -16.72 7.13
C TRP A 174 9.83 -17.40 5.91
N GLN A 175 8.52 -17.51 5.88
CA GLN A 175 7.74 -18.04 4.78
C GLN A 175 6.68 -17.03 4.38
N LEU A 176 6.42 -16.93 3.07
CA LEU A 176 5.29 -16.23 2.49
C LEU A 176 4.02 -17.05 2.76
N ASP A 177 3.00 -16.44 3.34
CA ASP A 177 1.65 -17.01 3.39
C ASP A 177 0.92 -16.62 2.09
N PRO A 178 0.76 -17.55 1.14
CA PRO A 178 0.10 -17.24 -0.13
C PRO A 178 -1.38 -16.92 0.04
N ALA A 179 -2.07 -17.49 1.02
CA ALA A 179 -3.48 -17.23 1.25
C ALA A 179 -3.68 -15.81 1.80
N GLN A 180 -2.84 -15.41 2.76
CA GLN A 180 -2.87 -14.06 3.31
C GLN A 180 -2.44 -13.01 2.27
N TYR A 181 -1.46 -13.33 1.44
CA TYR A 181 -1.03 -12.47 0.33
C TYR A 181 -2.15 -12.26 -0.70
N THR A 182 -2.78 -13.35 -1.17
CA THR A 182 -3.89 -13.27 -2.14
C THR A 182 -5.09 -12.53 -1.55
N TYR A 183 -5.40 -12.73 -0.26
CA TYR A 183 -6.47 -11.98 0.41
C TYR A 183 -6.28 -10.45 0.31
N PHE A 184 -5.04 -9.96 0.47
CA PHE A 184 -4.76 -8.53 0.39
C PHE A 184 -4.56 -7.99 -1.03
N ARG A 185 -4.05 -8.81 -1.95
CA ARG A 185 -3.91 -8.41 -3.36
C ARG A 185 -5.25 -8.19 -4.05
N GLY A 186 -6.34 -8.68 -3.47
CA GLY A 186 -7.65 -8.70 -4.09
C GLY A 186 -7.70 -9.72 -5.22
N GLU A 187 -8.90 -9.93 -5.76
CA GLU A 187 -9.03 -10.64 -7.04
C GLU A 187 -8.67 -9.67 -8.18
N ASP A 188 -8.19 -10.21 -9.30
CA ASP A 188 -7.90 -9.39 -10.49
C ASP A 188 -9.13 -8.54 -10.90
N GLU A 189 -10.33 -9.09 -10.68
CA GLU A 189 -11.62 -8.39 -10.78
C GLU A 189 -11.68 -7.09 -9.98
N ASP A 190 -11.23 -7.10 -8.72
CA ASP A 190 -11.28 -5.96 -7.81
C ASP A 190 -10.31 -4.85 -8.25
N ILE A 191 -9.13 -5.23 -8.76
CA ILE A 191 -8.15 -4.29 -9.32
C ILE A 191 -8.75 -3.54 -10.52
N VAL A 192 -9.45 -4.25 -11.40
CA VAL A 192 -10.12 -3.64 -12.56
C VAL A 192 -11.23 -2.70 -12.11
N GLU A 193 -12.02 -3.08 -11.11
CA GLU A 193 -13.08 -2.22 -10.59
C GLU A 193 -12.54 -0.95 -9.93
N ASP A 194 -11.50 -1.06 -9.10
CA ASP A 194 -10.87 0.09 -8.45
C ASP A 194 -10.34 1.09 -9.48
N ILE A 195 -9.69 0.63 -10.55
CA ILE A 195 -9.22 1.51 -11.64
C ILE A 195 -10.39 2.23 -12.30
N ILE A 196 -11.49 1.53 -12.59
CA ILE A 196 -12.66 2.14 -13.23
C ILE A 196 -13.32 3.15 -12.26
N ALA A 197 -13.39 2.84 -10.96
CA ALA A 197 -13.92 3.72 -9.92
C ALA A 197 -13.12 5.02 -9.80
N GLU A 198 -11.79 4.92 -9.77
CA GLU A 198 -10.87 6.08 -9.74
C GLU A 198 -11.03 6.99 -10.97
N HIS A 199 -11.51 6.46 -12.09
CA HIS A 199 -11.80 7.21 -13.31
C HIS A 199 -13.27 7.66 -13.43
N GLY A 200 -13.96 7.80 -12.29
CA GLY A 200 -15.34 8.28 -12.25
C GLY A 200 -16.37 7.21 -12.64
N ASN A 201 -16.08 5.96 -12.28
CA ASN A 201 -16.89 4.76 -12.57
C ASN A 201 -17.02 4.40 -14.06
N ARG A 202 -16.30 5.08 -14.96
CA ARG A 202 -16.40 4.87 -16.42
C ARG A 202 -15.10 5.19 -17.15
N MET A 203 -14.57 4.25 -17.94
CA MET A 203 -13.27 4.39 -18.61
C MET A 203 -13.22 3.73 -19.99
N ASP A 204 -12.44 4.30 -20.93
CA ASP A 204 -12.14 3.69 -22.24
C ASP A 204 -11.44 2.33 -22.05
N ARG A 205 -11.97 1.25 -22.64
CA ARG A 205 -11.41 -0.11 -22.53
C ARG A 205 -9.97 -0.16 -23.02
N ALA A 206 -9.63 0.56 -24.08
CA ALA A 206 -8.26 0.56 -24.60
C ALA A 206 -7.29 1.26 -23.64
N GLU A 207 -7.78 2.22 -22.86
CA GLU A 207 -6.98 2.89 -21.84
C GLU A 207 -6.78 1.99 -20.61
N LEU A 208 -7.84 1.32 -20.15
CA LEU A 208 -7.80 0.31 -19.11
C LEU A 208 -6.83 -0.84 -19.47
N GLU A 209 -6.95 -1.40 -20.67
CA GLU A 209 -6.06 -2.46 -21.16
C GLU A 209 -4.60 -2.00 -21.21
N ARG A 210 -4.36 -0.76 -21.66
CA ARG A 210 -3.02 -0.18 -21.68
C ARG A 210 -2.45 -0.02 -20.27
N LEU A 211 -3.24 0.47 -19.31
CA LEU A 211 -2.82 0.59 -17.90
C LEU A 211 -2.47 -0.79 -17.32
N LEU A 212 -3.37 -1.76 -17.46
CA LEU A 212 -3.17 -3.13 -16.97
C LEU A 212 -1.94 -3.80 -17.63
N THR A 213 -1.73 -3.59 -18.93
CA THR A 213 -0.59 -4.17 -19.63
C THR A 213 0.73 -3.48 -19.29
N LEU A 214 0.75 -2.15 -19.20
CA LEU A 214 1.98 -1.39 -18.94
C LEU A 214 2.38 -1.42 -17.47
N ASP A 215 1.42 -1.25 -16.57
CA ASP A 215 1.68 -1.03 -15.15
C ASP A 215 1.55 -2.33 -14.36
N PHE A 216 0.61 -3.21 -14.72
CA PHE A 216 0.40 -4.50 -14.06
C PHE A 216 1.02 -5.68 -14.80
N LYS A 217 1.58 -5.45 -16.00
CA LYS A 217 2.20 -6.48 -16.85
C LYS A 217 1.23 -7.62 -17.22
N TRP A 218 -0.07 -7.34 -17.21
CA TRP A 218 -1.08 -8.31 -17.65
C TRP A 218 -0.98 -8.55 -19.15
N THR A 219 -1.40 -9.73 -19.58
CA THR A 219 -1.60 -10.00 -21.00
C THR A 219 -2.96 -9.47 -21.44
N GLY A 220 -3.13 -9.14 -22.72
CA GLY A 220 -4.45 -8.77 -23.25
C GLY A 220 -5.50 -9.86 -23.02
N GLU A 221 -5.10 -11.14 -23.10
CA GLU A 221 -6.00 -12.27 -22.80
C GLU A 221 -6.45 -12.31 -21.34
N GLN A 222 -5.56 -11.98 -20.40
CA GLN A 222 -5.91 -11.84 -18.98
C GLN A 222 -6.92 -10.71 -18.79
N VAL A 223 -6.64 -9.52 -19.34
CA VAL A 223 -7.56 -8.37 -19.26
C VAL A 223 -8.94 -8.72 -19.82
N ASP A 224 -9.00 -9.37 -20.98
CA ASP A 224 -10.25 -9.79 -21.61
C ASP A 224 -11.01 -10.80 -20.75
N THR A 225 -10.31 -11.74 -20.12
CA THR A 225 -10.91 -12.75 -19.23
C THR A 225 -11.53 -12.09 -18.00
N ILE A 226 -10.80 -11.19 -17.34
CA ILE A 226 -11.27 -10.49 -16.13
C ILE A 226 -12.47 -9.59 -16.46
N ILE A 227 -12.41 -8.82 -17.55
CA ILE A 227 -13.55 -8.01 -17.99
C ILE A 227 -14.76 -8.90 -18.26
N GLN A 228 -14.58 -10.05 -18.94
CA GLN A 228 -15.70 -10.97 -19.19
C GLN A 228 -16.28 -11.54 -17.89
N GLN A 229 -15.44 -11.93 -16.92
CA GLN A 229 -15.89 -12.40 -15.61
C GLN A 229 -16.70 -11.33 -14.86
N LEU A 230 -16.22 -10.09 -14.84
CA LEU A 230 -16.93 -8.96 -14.25
C LEU A 230 -18.27 -8.70 -14.94
N GLN A 231 -18.36 -8.86 -16.26
CA GLN A 231 -19.61 -8.74 -17.02
C GLN A 231 -20.58 -9.87 -16.68
N ASP A 232 -20.09 -11.10 -16.60
CA ASP A 232 -20.90 -12.28 -16.26
C ASP A 232 -21.44 -12.20 -14.83
N GLN A 233 -20.68 -11.57 -13.92
CA GLN A 233 -21.09 -11.26 -12.55
C GLN A 233 -21.98 -10.01 -12.45
N ASN A 234 -22.26 -9.34 -13.57
CA ASN A 234 -23.03 -8.10 -13.65
C ASN A 234 -22.46 -6.96 -12.78
N ARG A 235 -21.13 -6.95 -12.64
CA ARG A 235 -20.34 -5.96 -11.90
C ARG A 235 -19.90 -4.81 -12.79
N VAL A 236 -19.61 -5.09 -14.06
CA VAL A 236 -19.31 -4.08 -15.07
C VAL A 236 -20.17 -4.25 -16.31
N ALA A 237 -20.40 -3.15 -17.02
CA ALA A 237 -21.04 -3.12 -18.33
C ALA A 237 -20.08 -2.56 -19.37
N THR A 238 -20.23 -3.00 -20.63
CA THR A 238 -19.50 -2.40 -21.75
C THR A 238 -20.49 -1.81 -22.75
N ASP A 239 -20.24 -0.57 -23.18
CA ASP A 239 -21.03 0.09 -24.21
C ASP A 239 -20.14 0.82 -25.23
N ARG A 240 -20.72 1.21 -26.36
CA ARG A 240 -20.10 2.05 -27.38
C ARG A 240 -20.47 3.52 -27.15
N TYR A 241 -19.49 4.35 -26.83
CA TYR A 241 -19.66 5.79 -26.67
C TYR A 241 -18.63 6.56 -27.49
N GLU A 242 -19.09 7.52 -28.30
CA GLU A 242 -18.25 8.35 -29.19
C GLU A 242 -17.24 7.54 -30.04
N GLY A 243 -17.64 6.35 -30.50
CA GLY A 243 -16.81 5.48 -31.34
C GLY A 243 -15.79 4.62 -30.60
N LYS A 244 -15.77 4.68 -29.26
CA LYS A 244 -14.91 3.89 -28.38
C LYS A 244 -15.71 2.85 -27.61
N THR A 245 -15.03 1.79 -27.17
CA THR A 245 -15.61 0.82 -26.23
C THR A 245 -15.29 1.31 -24.83
N VAL A 246 -16.31 1.49 -24.00
CA VAL A 246 -16.17 2.01 -22.65
C VAL A 246 -16.63 0.94 -21.68
N VAL A 247 -15.91 0.78 -20.58
CA VAL A 247 -16.25 -0.09 -19.44
C VAL A 247 -16.78 0.80 -18.32
N GLU A 248 -17.88 0.41 -17.69
CA GLU A 248 -18.56 1.18 -16.65
C GLU A 248 -18.95 0.25 -15.49
N LEU A 249 -18.77 0.71 -14.25
CA LEU A 249 -19.22 -0.03 -13.07
C LEU A 249 -20.75 -0.04 -13.01
N VAL A 250 -21.33 -1.19 -12.75
CA VAL A 250 -22.77 -1.30 -12.51
C VAL A 250 -23.04 -0.84 -11.07
N THR A 251 -23.47 0.42 -10.93
CA THR A 251 -23.91 0.97 -9.65
C THR A 251 -25.29 0.41 -9.29
N THR A 252 -25.41 -0.12 -8.07
CA THR A 252 -26.68 -0.62 -7.50
C THR A 252 -27.44 0.49 -6.76
#